data_AF-A0ABD1XHU9-F1
#
_entry.id   AF-A0ABD1XHU9-F1
#
_cell.length_a   1.000
_cell.length_b   1.000
_cell.length_c   1.000
_cell.angle_alpha   90.00
_cell.angle_beta   90.00
_cell.angle_gamma   90.00
#
_symmetry.space_group_name_H-M   'P 1'
#
loop_
_entity.id
_entity.type
_entity.pdbx_description
1 polymer ?
#
loop_
_entity_poly.entity_id
_entity_poly.type
_entity_poly.pdbx_seq_one_letter_code
_entity_poly.pdbx_strand_id
1 'polypeptide(L)'
;MSKRKESIARADGDKLDITPLGAGNEVGRSCVVMTYKDKTVLFDRGIHPGYFGMAALPYFDEIDPSTIDVLLVTQYVPTANFFFMSF
;
A
#
# COMPACT_ATOMS: atom_id res chain seq x y z
N MET A 1 38.36 21.58 12.11
CA MET A 1 38.34 20.96 10.77
C MET A 1 38.55 19.46 10.91
N SER A 2 37.48 18.67 10.96
CA SER A 2 37.58 17.23 10.67
C SER A 2 36.22 16.74 10.18
N LYS A 3 36.25 16.03 9.06
CA LYS A 3 35.14 15.67 8.17
C LYS A 3 34.04 14.91 8.92
N ARG A 4 32.86 15.50 9.05
CA ARG A 4 31.58 14.77 9.10
C ARG A 4 30.74 15.20 7.91
N LYS A 5 31.25 14.90 6.73
CA LYS A 5 30.48 14.93 5.49
C LYS A 5 30.74 13.61 4.77
N GLU A 6 30.42 12.53 5.47
CA GLU A 6 30.10 11.29 4.80
C GLU A 6 28.65 11.45 4.37
N SER A 7 28.48 12.07 3.20
CA SER A 7 27.24 11.97 2.46
C SER A 7 27.01 10.49 2.23
N ILE A 8 26.15 9.89 3.06
CA ILE A 8 25.61 8.56 2.81
C ILE A 8 24.75 8.72 1.56
N ALA A 9 25.39 8.68 0.39
CA ALA A 9 24.75 8.20 -0.80
C ALA A 9 24.39 6.74 -0.46
N ARG A 10 23.25 6.56 0.21
CA ARG A 10 22.65 5.24 0.37
C ARG A 10 22.59 4.70 -1.05
N ALA A 11 23.23 3.55 -1.30
CA ALA A 11 23.07 2.88 -2.58
C ALA A 11 21.57 2.82 -2.86
N ASP A 12 21.17 3.07 -4.10
CA ASP A 12 19.76 3.22 -4.51
C ASP A 12 18.86 2.09 -3.95
N GLY A 13 19.42 0.89 -3.75
CA GLY A 13 18.77 -0.27 -3.14
C GLY A 13 18.47 -0.23 -1.64
N ASP A 14 18.88 0.78 -0.87
CA ASP A 14 18.55 0.91 0.56
C ASP A 14 17.40 1.90 0.84
N LYS A 15 16.70 2.34 -0.21
CA LYS A 15 15.50 3.15 -0.10
C LYS A 15 14.29 2.27 0.19
N LEU A 16 13.54 2.64 1.23
CA LEU A 16 12.24 2.07 1.54
C LEU A 16 11.18 3.07 1.08
N ASP A 17 10.35 2.66 0.13
CA ASP A 17 9.23 3.44 -0.37
C ASP A 17 7.92 2.89 0.20
N ILE A 18 7.11 3.77 0.77
CA ILE A 18 5.79 3.44 1.33
C ILE A 18 4.79 4.40 0.70
N THR A 19 3.79 3.86 0.02
CA THR A 19 2.76 4.65 -0.66
C THR A 19 1.38 4.16 -0.22
N PRO A 20 0.58 4.99 0.47
CA PRO A 20 -0.81 4.66 0.75
C PRO A 20 -1.64 4.82 -0.52
N LEU A 21 -2.30 3.74 -0.97
CA LEU A 21 -3.27 3.72 -2.06
C LEU A 21 -4.71 3.94 -1.57
N GLY A 22 -4.90 3.89 -0.25
CA GLY A 22 -6.13 4.21 0.47
C GLY A 22 -5.85 4.28 1.97
N ALA A 23 -6.75 4.89 2.74
CA ALA A 23 -6.53 5.25 4.15
C ALA A 23 -5.38 6.28 4.38
N GLY A 24 -4.89 6.92 3.32
CA GLY A 24 -3.96 8.05 3.41
C GLY A 24 -4.72 9.33 3.74
N ASN A 25 -4.71 9.75 5.01
CA ASN A 25 -5.49 10.90 5.50
C ASN A 25 -7.02 10.74 5.34
N GLU A 26 -7.50 9.49 5.42
CA GLU A 26 -8.91 9.12 5.39
C GLU A 26 -9.13 7.81 6.18
N VAL A 27 -10.39 7.42 6.39
CA VAL A 27 -10.75 6.15 7.07
C VAL A 27 -11.58 5.27 6.13
N GLY A 28 -11.10 4.06 5.85
CA GLY A 28 -11.68 3.13 4.88
C GLY A 28 -10.71 2.78 3.76
N ARG A 29 -11.02 1.76 2.95
CA ARG A 29 -10.19 1.30 1.82
C ARG A 29 -8.69 1.16 2.14
N SER A 30 -8.35 0.62 3.32
CA SER A 30 -6.95 0.44 3.71
C SER A 30 -6.19 -0.36 2.66
N CYS A 31 -5.13 0.27 2.14
CA CYS A 31 -4.27 -0.34 1.14
C CYS A 31 -2.96 0.44 1.09
N VAL A 32 -1.85 -0.19 1.45
CA VAL A 32 -0.53 0.42 1.47
C VAL A 32 0.44 -0.47 0.72
N VAL A 33 1.11 0.10 -0.29
CA VAL A 33 2.20 -0.59 -0.98
C VAL A 33 3.53 -0.19 -0.35
N MET A 34 4.38 -1.17 -0.12
CA MET A 34 5.74 -0.98 0.37
C MET A 34 6.71 -1.67 -0.57
N THR A 35 7.72 -0.93 -1.02
CA THR A 35 8.80 -1.47 -1.84
C THR A 35 10.12 -1.26 -1.13
N TYR A 36 10.89 -2.34 -0.99
CA TYR A 36 12.25 -2.30 -0.47
C TYR A 36 13.10 -3.28 -1.25
N LYS A 37 14.17 -2.79 -1.88
CA LYS A 37 14.95 -3.57 -2.85
C LYS A 37 14.01 -4.11 -3.93
N ASP A 38 14.13 -5.40 -4.26
CA ASP A 38 13.32 -6.07 -5.29
C ASP A 38 12.11 -6.81 -4.68
N LYS A 39 11.56 -6.27 -3.59
CA LYS A 39 10.44 -6.85 -2.86
C LYS A 39 9.32 -5.82 -2.71
N THR A 40 8.12 -6.22 -3.12
CA THR A 40 6.91 -5.40 -3.04
C THR A 40 5.87 -6.12 -2.19
N VAL A 41 5.43 -5.46 -1.12
CA VAL A 41 4.41 -5.96 -0.20
C VAL A 41 3.19 -5.06 -0.29
N LEU A 42 2.02 -5.66 -0.45
CA LEU A 42 0.73 -4.97 -0.34
C LEU A 42 0.13 -5.28 1.04
N PHE A 43 -0.09 -4.26 1.85
CA PHE A 43 -0.81 -4.36 3.11
C PHE A 43 -2.26 -3.97 2.90
N ASP A 44 -3.16 -4.91 3.22
CA ASP A 44 -4.60 -4.81 3.07
C ASP A 44 -5.12 -4.51 1.65
N ARG A 45 -6.39 -4.84 1.46
CA ARG A 45 -7.22 -4.40 0.33
C ARG A 45 -8.64 -4.16 0.81
N GLY A 46 -8.82 -3.11 1.61
CA GLY A 46 -10.11 -2.73 2.13
C GLY A 46 -11.02 -2.08 1.08
N ILE A 47 -12.29 -1.93 1.43
CA ILE A 47 -13.28 -1.15 0.69
C ILE A 47 -13.67 0.06 1.54
N HIS A 48 -13.89 1.23 0.93
CA HIS A 48 -14.36 2.41 1.64
C HIS A 48 -15.87 2.30 1.93
N PRO A 49 -16.33 2.33 3.20
CA PRO A 49 -17.72 2.07 3.54
C PRO A 49 -18.69 3.18 3.09
N GLY A 50 -18.19 4.40 2.90
CA GLY A 50 -18.98 5.55 2.43
C GLY A 50 -19.11 5.70 0.91
N TYR A 51 -18.51 4.80 0.11
CA TYR A 51 -18.57 4.83 -1.35
C TYR A 51 -19.10 3.52 -1.91
N PHE A 52 -19.49 3.53 -3.18
CA PHE A 52 -20.03 2.37 -3.90
C PHE A 52 -19.28 2.11 -5.19
N GLY A 53 -19.32 0.86 -5.65
CA GLY A 53 -18.66 0.43 -6.89
C GLY A 53 -17.16 0.73 -6.89
N MET A 54 -16.63 1.11 -8.05
CA MET A 54 -15.20 1.39 -8.24
C MET A 54 -14.67 2.52 -7.36
N ALA A 55 -15.51 3.51 -7.01
CA ALA A 55 -15.10 4.63 -6.15
C ALA A 55 -14.78 4.21 -4.71
N ALA A 56 -15.22 3.01 -4.30
CA ALA A 56 -14.93 2.46 -2.98
C ALA A 56 -13.59 1.71 -2.90
N LEU A 57 -12.96 1.45 -4.05
CA LEU A 57 -11.69 0.74 -4.10
C LEU A 57 -10.51 1.70 -3.78
N PRO A 58 -9.37 1.15 -3.33
CA PRO A 58 -8.09 1.85 -3.38
C PRO A 58 -7.70 2.24 -4.81
N TYR A 59 -6.74 3.15 -4.95
CA TYR A 59 -6.18 3.55 -6.24
C TYR A 59 -5.28 2.46 -6.85
N PHE A 60 -5.87 1.32 -7.25
CA PHE A 60 -5.13 0.20 -7.84
C PHE A 60 -4.51 0.52 -9.20
N ASP A 61 -5.00 1.54 -9.90
CA ASP A 61 -4.45 1.95 -11.20
C ASP A 61 -3.02 2.51 -11.08
N GLU A 62 -2.58 2.87 -9.87
CA GLU A 62 -1.22 3.40 -9.59
C GLU A 62 -0.17 2.29 -9.41
N ILE A 63 -0.58 1.02 -9.36
CA ILE A 63 0.32 -0.12 -9.20
C ILE A 63 0.02 -1.22 -10.22
N ASP A 64 1.05 -1.97 -10.61
CA ASP A 64 0.85 -3.23 -11.35
C ASP A 64 0.72 -4.40 -10.35
N PRO A 65 -0.46 -5.06 -10.26
CA PRO A 65 -0.67 -6.18 -9.34
C PRO A 65 0.30 -7.35 -9.55
N SER A 66 0.88 -7.50 -10.75
CA SER A 66 1.84 -8.57 -11.05
C SER A 66 3.18 -8.40 -10.32
N THR A 67 3.48 -7.18 -9.86
CA THR A 67 4.73 -6.85 -9.15
C THR A 67 4.66 -7.15 -7.65
N ILE A 68 3.49 -7.47 -7.11
CA ILE A 68 3.28 -7.71 -5.69
C ILE A 68 3.73 -9.13 -5.34
N ASP A 69 4.74 -9.25 -4.48
CA ASP A 69 5.21 -10.56 -4.01
C ASP A 69 4.25 -11.16 -2.96
N VAL A 70 3.74 -10.32 -2.05
CA VAL A 70 2.91 -10.75 -0.92
C VAL A 70 1.79 -9.75 -0.64
N LEU A 71 0.58 -10.25 -0.42
CA LEU A 71 -0.55 -9.53 0.16
C LEU A 71 -0.74 -9.97 1.61
N LEU A 72 -0.61 -9.03 2.55
CA LEU A 72 -0.85 -9.26 3.97
C LEU A 72 -2.16 -8.58 4.38
N VAL A 73 -3.12 -9.37 4.84
CA VAL A 73 -4.40 -8.86 5.38
C VAL A 73 -4.33 -8.87 6.91
N THR A 74 -4.50 -7.71 7.51
CA THR A 74 -4.28 -7.48 8.94
C THR A 74 -5.37 -8.09 9.81
N GLN A 75 -6.63 -7.86 9.47
CA GLN A 75 -7.79 -8.35 10.21
C GLN A 75 -9.05 -8.37 9.34
N TYR A 76 -10.03 -9.16 9.74
CA TYR A 76 -11.37 -9.11 9.16
C TYR A 76 -12.17 -7.96 9.79
N VAL A 77 -12.62 -7.01 8.98
CA VAL A 77 -13.54 -5.94 9.38
C VAL A 77 -14.83 -6.09 8.56
N PRO A 78 -15.97 -6.38 9.19
CA PRO A 78 -17.23 -6.49 8.46
C PRO A 78 -17.61 -5.11 7.92
N THR A 79 -17.60 -4.98 6.59
CA THR A 79 -18.22 -3.86 5.89
C THR A 79 -19.47 -4.38 5.19
N ALA A 80 -20.54 -3.56 5.13
CA ALA A 80 -21.78 -3.95 4.43
C ALA A 80 -21.56 -4.31 2.95
N ASN A 81 -20.43 -3.88 2.37
CA ASN A 81 -20.03 -4.12 0.99
C ASN A 81 -19.09 -5.34 0.80
N PHE A 82 -18.75 -6.08 1.86
CA PHE A 82 -17.81 -7.23 1.78
C PHE A 82 -18.35 -8.40 0.94
N PHE A 83 -19.66 -8.41 0.62
CA PHE A 83 -20.30 -9.51 -0.12
C PHE A 83 -20.04 -9.48 -1.65
N PHE A 84 -19.35 -8.48 -2.19
CA PHE A 84 -19.20 -8.30 -3.65
C PHE A 84 -17.79 -8.53 -4.22
N MET A 85 -16.81 -8.97 -3.42
CA MET A 85 -15.43 -9.21 -3.88
C MET A 85 -14.98 -10.68 -3.77
N SER A 86 -15.92 -11.63 -3.90
CA SER A 86 -15.55 -12.96 -4.35
C SER A 86 -15.11 -12.86 -5.81
N PHE A 87 -13.79 -12.92 -6.03
CA PHE A 87 -13.23 -13.45 -7.27
C PHE A 87 -13.58 -14.93 -7.38
#